data_AF-M4NJL8-F1
#
_entry.id   AF-M4NJL8-F1
#
_cell.length_a   1.000
_cell.length_b   1.000
_cell.length_c   1.000
_cell.angle_alpha   90.00
_cell.angle_beta   90.00
_cell.angle_gamma   90.00
#
_symmetry.space_group_name_H-M   'P 1'
#
loop_
_entity.id
_entity.type
_entity.pdbx_description
1 polymer ?
#
loop_
_entity_poly.entity_id
_entity_poly.type
_entity_poly.pdbx_seq_one_letter_code
_entity_poly.pdbx_strand_id
1 'polypeptide(L)'
;MSDRIAHIRRLLADARVPDTPRIHRRQGPLGTARRKALMQHARLTAARYSLQAHLDAFVYNAGAEAITSLDLEQLEQLVGRLEHLGAALDAACDPPGSPPAR
;
A
#
# COMPACT_ATOMS: atom_id res chain seq x y z
N MET A 1 -41.01 -38.46 12.91
CA MET A 1 -39.65 -38.60 13.48
C MET A 1 -38.59 -37.95 12.57
N SER A 2 -38.93 -36.83 11.91
CA SER A 2 -38.11 -36.20 10.86
C SER A 2 -37.75 -34.74 11.17
N ASP A 3 -38.43 -34.12 12.14
CA ASP A 3 -38.21 -32.71 12.52
C ASP A 3 -36.91 -32.46 13.28
N ARG A 4 -36.42 -33.45 14.04
CA ARG A 4 -35.13 -33.32 14.76
C ARG A 4 -33.95 -33.23 13.80
N ILE A 5 -33.99 -33.93 12.68
CA ILE A 5 -32.92 -33.91 11.67
C ILE A 5 -32.90 -32.56 10.94
N ALA A 6 -34.08 -31.99 10.66
CA ALA A 6 -34.19 -30.64 10.10
C ALA A 6 -33.69 -29.56 11.07
N HIS A 7 -33.99 -29.71 12.37
CA HIS A 7 -33.53 -28.78 13.40
C HIS A 7 -32.01 -28.82 13.60
N ILE A 8 -31.40 -30.01 13.60
CA ILE A 8 -29.94 -30.18 13.67
C ILE A 8 -29.24 -29.60 12.43
N ARG A 9 -29.80 -29.81 11.23
CA ARG A 9 -29.25 -29.22 10.00
C ARG A 9 -29.32 -27.69 10.00
N ARG A 10 -30.35 -27.11 10.63
CA ARG A 10 -30.49 -25.65 10.78
C ARG A 10 -29.47 -25.09 11.77
N LEU A 11 -29.24 -25.76 12.90
CA LEU A 11 -28.19 -25.41 13.86
C LEU A 11 -26.77 -25.48 13.25
N LEU A 12 -26.51 -26.47 12.39
CA LEU A 12 -25.23 -26.59 11.67
C LEU A 12 -25.06 -25.53 10.56
N ALA A 13 -26.16 -25.02 10.00
CA ALA A 13 -26.12 -23.92 9.05
C ALA A 13 -25.86 -22.57 9.73
N ASP A 14 -26.44 -22.34 10.92
CA ASP A 14 -26.19 -21.15 11.75
C ASP A 14 -24.79 -21.15 12.40
N ALA A 15 -24.15 -22.31 12.52
CA ALA A 15 -22.76 -22.42 12.98
C ALA A 15 -21.71 -22.00 11.93
N ARG A 16 -22.12 -21.56 10.73
CA ARG A 16 -21.21 -20.94 9.75
C ARG A 16 -20.89 -19.49 10.12
N VAL A 17 -20.18 -19.32 11.23
CA VAL A 17 -19.29 -18.17 11.41
C VAL A 17 -17.97 -18.75 11.90
N PRO A 18 -16.92 -18.58 11.10
CA PRO A 18 -16.02 -17.52 11.48
C PRO A 18 -15.86 -16.58 10.30
N ASP A 19 -16.44 -15.38 10.42
CA ASP A 19 -15.79 -14.21 9.86
C ASP A 19 -14.48 -14.12 10.65
N THR A 20 -13.48 -14.81 10.09
CA THR A 20 -12.13 -14.80 10.58
C THR A 20 -11.75 -13.34 10.66
N PRO A 21 -11.37 -12.80 11.84
CA PRO A 21 -10.69 -11.52 11.84
C PRO A 21 -9.50 -11.72 10.91
N ARG A 22 -9.53 -11.02 9.75
CA ARG A 22 -8.45 -10.96 8.77
C ARG A 22 -7.17 -11.10 9.56
N ILE A 23 -6.47 -12.21 9.37
CA ILE A 23 -5.23 -12.51 10.07
C ILE A 23 -4.42 -11.23 9.95
N HIS A 24 -4.36 -10.45 11.03
CA HIS A 24 -3.31 -9.49 11.24
C HIS A 24 -2.09 -10.39 11.31
N ARG A 25 -1.54 -10.69 10.12
CA ARG A 25 -0.17 -11.17 9.98
C ARG A 25 0.58 -10.11 10.76
N ARG A 26 0.91 -10.44 12.01
CA ARG A 26 1.87 -9.70 12.80
C ARG A 26 3.11 -9.74 11.95
N GLN A 27 3.23 -8.73 11.08
CA GLN A 27 4.48 -8.38 10.47
C GLN A 27 5.42 -8.29 11.65
N GLY A 28 6.40 -9.19 11.73
CA GLY A 28 7.38 -9.16 12.79
C GLY A 28 8.01 -7.76 12.89
N PRO A 29 8.78 -7.46 13.94
CA PRO A 29 9.40 -6.15 14.12
C PRO A 29 10.07 -5.62 12.83
N LEU A 30 10.70 -6.51 12.06
CA LEU A 30 11.32 -6.23 10.77
C LEU A 30 10.33 -5.84 9.64
N GLY A 31 9.15 -6.47 9.57
CA GLY A 31 8.13 -6.14 8.57
C GLY A 31 7.51 -4.76 8.82
N THR A 32 7.33 -4.39 10.09
CA THR A 32 6.88 -3.04 10.46
C THR A 32 7.93 -1.97 10.19
N ALA A 33 9.22 -2.28 10.37
CA ALA A 33 10.33 -1.38 10.08
C ALA A 33 10.46 -1.09 8.58
N ARG A 34 10.47 -2.13 7.73
CA ARG A 34 10.50 -1.98 6.26
C ARG A 34 9.33 -1.13 5.77
N ARG A 35 8.12 -1.42 6.28
CA ARG A 35 6.92 -0.68 5.91
C ARG A 35 7.02 0.81 6.29
N LYS A 36 7.50 1.11 7.50
CA LYS A 36 7.74 2.51 7.93
C LYS A 36 8.78 3.20 7.06
N ALA A 37 9.87 2.52 6.74
CA ALA A 37 10.91 3.05 5.86
C ALA A 37 10.36 3.40 4.46
N LEU A 38 9.58 2.50 3.86
CA LEU A 38 8.96 2.75 2.56
C LEU A 38 7.96 3.91 2.59
N MET A 39 7.10 3.99 3.62
CA MET A 39 6.19 5.13 3.77
C MET A 39 6.94 6.46 3.92
N GLN A 40 8.01 6.48 4.70
CA GLN A 40 8.84 7.67 4.89
C GLN A 40 9.55 8.05 3.59
N HIS A 41 10.10 7.08 2.88
CA HIS A 41 10.75 7.29 1.60
C HIS A 41 9.77 7.86 0.55
N ALA A 42 8.58 7.27 0.41
CA ALA A 42 7.54 7.78 -0.48
C ALA A 42 7.16 9.24 -0.15
N ARG A 43 7.02 9.59 1.13
CA ARG A 43 6.74 10.97 1.57
C ARG A 43 7.88 11.94 1.24
N LEU A 44 9.12 11.54 1.47
CA LEU A 44 10.30 12.37 1.18
C LEU A 44 10.48 12.59 -0.32
N THR A 45 10.33 11.54 -1.13
CA THR A 45 10.41 11.63 -2.59
C THR A 45 9.28 12.51 -3.14
N ALA A 46 8.05 12.31 -2.65
CA ALA A 46 6.93 13.16 -3.05
C ALA A 46 7.14 14.63 -2.67
N ALA A 47 7.65 14.92 -1.47
CA ALA A 47 7.95 16.28 -1.04
C ALA A 47 9.09 16.91 -1.87
N ARG A 48 10.18 16.16 -2.13
CA ARG A 48 11.34 16.64 -2.89
C ARG A 48 10.96 17.05 -4.32
N TYR A 49 10.12 16.25 -4.98
CA TYR A 49 9.75 16.47 -6.39
C TYR A 49 8.35 17.09 -6.56
N SER A 50 7.71 17.55 -5.48
CA SER A 50 6.34 18.08 -5.50
C SER A 50 5.28 17.13 -6.10
N LEU A 51 5.45 15.82 -5.91
CA LEU A 51 4.61 14.74 -6.46
C LEU A 51 3.48 14.31 -5.50
N GLN A 52 3.04 15.18 -4.58
CA GLN A 52 2.03 14.84 -3.58
C GLN A 52 0.71 14.38 -4.23
N ALA A 53 0.28 15.03 -5.31
CA ALA A 53 -0.90 14.62 -6.06
C ALA A 53 -0.81 13.20 -6.64
N HIS A 54 0.40 12.75 -7.02
CA HIS A 54 0.61 11.39 -7.52
C HIS A 54 0.53 10.36 -6.39
N LEU A 55 1.04 10.70 -5.20
CA LEU A 55 0.90 9.87 -4.01
C LEU A 55 -0.59 9.74 -3.64
N ASP A 56 -1.32 10.84 -3.56
CA ASP A 56 -2.73 10.86 -3.20
C ASP A 56 -3.58 10.10 -4.23
N ALA A 57 -3.31 10.29 -5.53
CA ALA A 57 -3.97 9.54 -6.59
C ALA A 57 -3.68 8.04 -6.51
N PHE A 58 -2.46 7.64 -6.16
CA PHE A 58 -2.14 6.22 -5.97
C PHE A 58 -2.92 5.62 -4.80
N VAL A 59 -2.96 6.32 -3.66
CA VAL A 59 -3.71 5.90 -2.47
C VAL A 59 -5.20 5.75 -2.79
N TYR A 60 -5.78 6.74 -3.47
CA TYR A 60 -7.17 6.71 -3.92
C TYR A 60 -7.45 5.52 -4.86
N ASN A 61 -6.60 5.31 -5.87
CA ASN A 61 -6.78 4.22 -6.84
C ASN A 61 -6.59 2.83 -6.22
N ALA A 62 -5.78 2.73 -5.15
CA ALA A 62 -5.65 1.51 -4.36
C ALA A 62 -6.87 1.25 -3.45
N GLY A 63 -7.84 2.16 -3.40
CA GLY A 63 -8.99 2.08 -2.50
C GLY A 63 -8.60 2.25 -1.03
N ALA A 64 -7.46 2.88 -0.76
CA ALA A 64 -6.95 3.10 0.58
C ALA A 64 -7.33 4.50 1.08
N GLU A 65 -7.66 4.60 2.37
CA GLU A 65 -7.96 5.90 3.01
C GLU A 65 -6.70 6.76 3.17
N ALA A 66 -5.55 6.13 3.40
CA ALA A 66 -4.28 6.79 3.61
C ALA A 66 -3.11 5.89 3.20
N ILE A 67 -1.93 6.50 3.03
CA ILE A 67 -0.67 5.75 2.80
C ILE A 67 -0.39 4.71 3.90
N THR A 68 -0.86 4.97 5.13
CA THR A 68 -0.74 4.04 6.26
C THR A 68 -1.67 2.84 6.19
N SER A 69 -2.52 2.76 5.17
CA SER A 69 -3.42 1.61 4.92
C SER A 69 -2.92 0.72 3.78
N LEU A 70 -1.90 1.15 3.03
CA LEU A 70 -1.29 0.37 1.94
C LEU A 70 -0.54 -0.85 2.47
N ASP A 71 -0.65 -1.98 1.78
CA ASP A 71 0.19 -3.13 2.07
C ASP A 71 1.65 -2.90 1.61
N LEU A 72 2.52 -3.87 1.87
CA LEU A 72 3.95 -3.74 1.56
C LEU A 72 4.21 -3.67 0.06
N GLU A 73 3.49 -4.45 -0.74
CA GLU A 73 3.66 -4.52 -2.19
C GLU A 73 3.21 -3.22 -2.84
N GLN A 74 2.07 -2.68 -2.40
CA GLN A 74 1.56 -1.38 -2.81
C GLN A 74 2.52 -0.25 -2.46
N LEU A 75 3.16 -0.30 -1.28
CA LEU A 75 4.17 0.70 -0.90
C LEU A 75 5.43 0.62 -1.76
N GLU A 76 5.87 -0.58 -2.14
CA GLU A 76 7.02 -0.76 -3.04
C GLU A 76 6.70 -0.25 -4.44
N GLN A 77 5.50 -0.55 -4.95
CA GLN A 77 5.03 -0.01 -6.23
C GLN A 77 4.92 1.51 -6.21
N LEU A 78 4.39 2.09 -5.12
CA LEU A 78 4.31 3.55 -4.95
C LEU A 78 5.71 4.19 -4.98
N VAL A 79 6.65 3.63 -4.22
CA VAL A 79 8.04 4.12 -4.18
C VAL A 79 8.67 4.06 -5.56
N GLY A 80 8.63 2.92 -6.25
CA GLY A 80 9.21 2.78 -7.58
C GLY A 80 8.61 3.76 -8.59
N ARG A 81 7.30 4.01 -8.52
CA ARG A 81 6.63 5.00 -9.37
C ARG A 81 7.10 6.43 -9.09
N LEU A 82 7.20 6.81 -7.82
CA LEU A 82 7.67 8.15 -7.44
C LEU A 82 9.14 8.37 -7.81
N GLU A 83 9.99 7.35 -7.65
CA GLU A 83 11.39 7.40 -8.06
C GLU A 83 11.53 7.54 -9.58
N HIS A 84 10.74 6.80 -10.35
CA HIS A 84 10.74 6.92 -11.80
C HIS A 84 10.35 8.33 -12.27
N LEU A 85 9.32 8.91 -11.65
CA LEU A 85 8.91 10.29 -11.94
C LEU A 85 9.99 11.30 -11.50
N GLY A 86 10.58 11.12 -10.32
CA GLY A 86 11.68 11.96 -9.84
C GLY A 86 12.89 11.93 -10.78
N ALA A 87 13.29 10.75 -11.24
CA ALA A 87 14.39 10.59 -12.18
C ALA A 87 14.08 11.26 -13.54
N ALA A 88 12.83 11.19 -14.01
CA ALA A 88 12.41 11.89 -15.22
C ALA A 88 12.46 13.42 -15.07
N LEU A 89 12.12 13.94 -13.88
CA LEU A 89 12.23 15.36 -13.57
C LEU A 89 13.69 15.82 -13.48
N ASP A 90 14.55 15.05 -12.82
CA ASP A 90 15.99 15.35 -12.75
C ASP A 90 16.59 15.38 -14.17
N ALA A 91 16.25 14.41 -15.02
CA ALA A 91 16.73 14.38 -16.41
C ALA A 91 16.19 15.54 -17.27
N ALA A 92 15.02 16.08 -16.95
CA ALA A 92 14.47 17.25 -17.62
C ALA A 92 15.18 18.55 -17.19
N CYS A 93 15.62 18.63 -15.93
CA CYS A 93 16.36 19.77 -15.40
C CYS A 93 17.83 19.78 -15.81
N ASP A 94 18.48 18.61 -15.88
CA ASP A 94 19.86 18.42 -16.34
C ASP A 94 19.90 17.58 -17.63
N PRO A 95 19.52 18.14 -18.78
CA PRO A 95 19.57 17.41 -20.04
C PRO A 95 21.03 17.05 -20.36
N PRO A 96 21.29 15.84 -20.91
CA PRO A 96 22.62 15.42 -21.26
C PRO A 96 23.21 16.37 -22.32
N GLY A 97 24.27 17.09 -21.94
CA GLY A 97 24.91 18.12 -22.78
C GLY A 97 24.93 19.52 -22.18
N SER A 98 24.31 19.74 -21.01
CA SER A 98 24.41 20.99 -20.27
C SER A 98 25.87 21.22 -19.84
N PRO A 99 26.52 22.35 -20.22
CA PRO A 99 27.88 22.63 -19.77
C PRO A 99 27.87 22.76 -18.23
N PRO A 100 28.95 22.33 -17.53
CA PRO A 100 29.02 22.51 -16.09
C PRO A 100 28.85 24.00 -15.77
N ALA A 101 27.89 24.33 -14.91
CA ALA A 101 27.70 25.69 -14.44
C ALA A 101 29.03 26.18 -13.84
N ARG A 102 29.57 27.25 -14.43
CA ARG A 102 30.82 27.89 -14.00
C ARG A 102 30.68 28.56 -12.65
#